data_AF-A0A1H2S3H9-F1
#
_entry.id   AF-A0A1H2S3H9-F1
#
_cell.length_a   1.000
_cell.length_b   1.000
_cell.length_c   1.000
_cell.angle_alpha   90.00
_cell.angle_beta   90.00
_cell.angle_gamma   90.00
#
_symmetry.space_group_name_H-M   'P 1'
#
loop_
_entity.id
_entity.type
_entity.pdbx_description
1 polymer ?
#
loop_
_entity_poly.entity_id
_entity_poly.type
_entity_poly.pdbx_seq_one_letter_code
_entity_poly.pdbx_strand_id
1 'polypeptide(L)'
;MAIIRLAAILIAIEALFYVLISLYLRSLQRERLEETWDARHPDRAGDSPERRVFVRRSMVGFERTLRARLVALVFVLPTVALMVIIYFVNYHR
;
A
#
# COMPACT_ATOMS: atom_id res chain seq x y z
N MET A 1 2.77 21.42 -24.05
CA MET A 1 3.64 21.57 -22.86
C MET A 1 2.90 21.40 -21.52
N ALA A 2 1.74 22.05 -21.29
CA ALA A 2 1.05 21.99 -19.99
C ALA A 2 0.60 20.57 -19.55
N ILE A 3 0.10 19.74 -20.49
CA ILE A 3 -0.40 18.38 -20.20
C ILE A 3 0.73 17.47 -19.69
N ILE A 4 1.93 17.56 -20.28
CA ILE A 4 3.08 16.75 -19.88
C ILE A 4 3.48 17.06 -18.43
N ARG A 5 3.49 18.35 -18.05
CA ARG A 5 3.78 18.77 -16.67
C ARG A 5 2.76 18.22 -15.68
N LEU A 6 1.47 18.28 -16.02
CA LEU A 6 0.40 17.75 -15.17
C LEU A 6 0.49 16.23 -15.02
N ALA A 7 0.75 15.51 -16.12
CA ALA A 7 0.95 14.07 -16.09
C ALA A 7 2.16 13.67 -15.22
N ALA A 8 3.27 14.40 -15.33
CA ALA A 8 4.45 14.19 -14.49
C ALA A 8 4.15 14.40 -12.99
N ILE A 9 3.39 15.45 -12.65
CA ILE A 9 2.95 15.71 -11.27
C ILE A 9 2.05 14.58 -10.77
N LEU A 10 1.09 14.13 -11.58
CA LEU A 10 0.20 13.02 -11.21
C LEU A 10 0.98 11.74 -10.93
N ILE A 11 1.88 11.34 -11.83
CA ILE A 11 2.74 10.16 -11.65
C ILE A 11 3.61 10.29 -10.39
N ALA A 12 4.16 11.48 -10.13
CA ALA A 12 4.95 11.72 -8.92
C ALA A 12 4.11 11.56 -7.64
N ILE A 13 2.87 12.07 -7.65
CA ILE A 13 1.92 11.93 -6.55
C ILE A 13 1.55 10.45 -6.35
N GLU A 14 1.26 9.72 -7.42
CA GLU A 14 0.93 8.29 -7.37
C GLU A 14 2.10 7.46 -6.83
N ALA A 15 3.32 7.74 -7.28
CA ALA A 15 4.52 7.09 -6.78
C ALA A 15 4.73 7.36 -5.29
N LEU A 16 4.51 8.61 -4.86
CA LEU A 16 4.59 8.99 -3.44
C LEU A 16 3.56 8.22 -2.61
N PHE A 17 2.29 8.19 -3.04
CA PHE A 17 1.25 7.44 -2.35
C PHE A 17 1.53 5.93 -2.33
N TYR A 18 2.01 5.37 -3.44
CA TYR A 18 2.41 3.96 -3.51
C TYR A 18 3.43 3.62 -2.42
N VAL A 19 4.47 4.45 -2.27
CA VAL A 19 5.52 4.25 -1.25
C VAL A 19 4.94 4.38 0.16
N LEU A 20 4.21 5.46 0.44
CA LEU A 20 3.65 5.72 1.78
C LEU A 20 2.70 4.61 2.22
N ILE A 21 1.76 4.21 1.35
CA ILE A 21 0.79 3.15 1.65
C ILE A 21 1.50 1.81 1.82
N SER A 22 2.48 1.49 0.96
CA SER A 22 3.27 0.26 1.06
C SER A 22 3.97 0.16 2.42
N LEU A 23 4.63 1.23 2.86
CA LEU A 23 5.31 1.28 4.15
C LEU A 23 4.32 1.15 5.32
N TYR A 24 3.23 1.91 5.29
CA TYR A 24 2.20 1.87 6.33
C TYR A 24 1.59 0.47 6.50
N LEU A 25 1.16 -0.14 5.39
CA LEU A 25 0.53 -1.46 5.42
C LEU A 25 1.51 -2.56 5.84
N ARG A 26 2.77 -2.47 5.44
CA ARG A 26 3.82 -3.41 5.90
C ARG A 26 4.08 -3.27 7.39
N SER A 27 4.14 -2.05 7.91
CA SER A 27 4.33 -1.80 9.34
C SER A 27 3.19 -2.40 10.15
N LEU A 28 1.95 -2.07 9.77
CA LEU A 28 0.75 -2.54 10.47
C LEU A 28 0.60 -4.06 10.42
N GLN A 29 0.88 -4.68 9.27
CA GLN A 29 0.82 -6.14 9.17
C GLN A 29 1.89 -6.82 10.03
N ARG A 30 3.09 -6.24 10.08
CA ARG A 30 4.16 -6.76 10.91
C ARG A 30 3.77 -6.70 12.39
N GLU A 31 3.28 -5.57 12.86
CA GLU A 31 2.79 -5.39 14.24
C GLU A 31 1.69 -6.40 14.58
N ARG A 32 0.67 -6.55 13.72
CA ARG A 32 -0.39 -7.56 13.91
C ARG A 32 0.15 -8.99 14.01
N LEU A 33 1.13 -9.35 13.18
CA LEU A 33 1.74 -10.69 13.22
C LEU A 33 2.55 -10.90 14.49
N GLU A 34 3.21 -9.86 14.96
CA GLU A 34 3.96 -9.83 16.22
C GLU A 34 3.02 -10.02 17.42
N GLU A 35 1.93 -9.25 17.50
CA GLU A 35 0.87 -9.42 18.51
C GLU A 35 0.22 -10.81 18.44
N THR A 36 -0.06 -11.31 17.23
CA THR A 36 -0.63 -12.65 17.02
C THR A 36 0.33 -13.77 17.46
N TRP A 37 1.64 -13.53 17.40
CA TRP A 37 2.63 -14.46 17.93
C TRP A 37 2.62 -14.43 19.46
N ASP A 38 2.73 -13.24 20.05
CA ASP A 38 2.80 -13.03 21.49
C ASP A 38 1.54 -13.55 22.19
N ALA A 39 0.35 -13.38 21.58
CA ALA A 39 -0.91 -13.90 22.08
C ALA A 39 -1.01 -15.44 22.02
N ARG A 40 -0.38 -16.08 21.03
CA ARG A 40 -0.43 -17.56 20.86
C ARG A 40 0.68 -18.28 21.61
N HIS A 41 1.79 -17.62 21.88
CA HIS A 41 2.95 -18.17 22.57
C HIS A 41 3.38 -17.23 23.70
N PRO A 42 2.56 -17.08 24.75
CA PRO A 42 2.86 -16.17 25.85
C PRO A 42 4.15 -16.55 26.60
N ASP A 43 4.52 -17.84 26.60
CA ASP A 43 5.78 -18.37 27.14
C ASP A 43 7.02 -18.01 26.29
N ARG A 44 6.81 -17.58 25.04
CA ARG A 44 7.84 -17.15 24.08
C ARG A 44 7.56 -15.75 23.53
N ALA A 45 6.91 -14.92 24.34
CA ALA A 45 6.67 -13.53 24.02
C ALA A 45 8.01 -12.76 23.94
N GLY A 46 8.08 -11.74 23.07
CA GLY A 46 9.28 -10.94 22.87
C GLY A 46 10.15 -11.42 21.70
N ASP A 47 11.37 -10.87 21.57
CA ASP A 47 12.20 -11.11 20.39
C ASP A 47 12.85 -12.51 20.39
N SER A 48 12.19 -13.47 19.74
CA SER A 48 12.70 -14.83 19.55
C SER A 48 13.05 -15.12 18.07
N PRO A 49 14.03 -16.00 17.79
CA PRO A 49 14.31 -16.45 16.42
C PRO A 49 13.08 -17.02 15.69
N GLU A 50 12.25 -17.78 16.40
CA GLU A 50 11.04 -18.40 15.88
C GLU A 50 9.99 -17.35 15.49
N ARG A 51 9.80 -16.31 16.34
CA ARG A 51 8.94 -15.16 16.04
C ARG A 51 9.36 -14.46 14.76
N ARG A 52 10.66 -14.20 14.59
CA ARG A 52 11.20 -13.57 13.38
C ARG A 52 10.97 -14.43 12.13
N VAL A 53 11.11 -15.75 12.24
CA VAL A 53 10.83 -16.69 11.14
C VAL A 53 9.34 -16.71 10.81
N PHE A 54 8.46 -16.75 11.80
CA PHE A 54 7.01 -16.70 11.63
C PHE A 54 6.56 -15.42 10.92
N VAL A 55 7.01 -14.26 11.40
CA VAL A 55 6.71 -12.95 10.79
C VAL A 55 7.21 -12.91 9.35
N ARG A 56 8.48 -13.31 9.11
CA ARG A 56 9.06 -13.29 7.76
C ARG A 56 8.29 -14.17 6.78
N ARG A 57 7.98 -15.42 7.16
CA ARG A 57 7.22 -16.34 6.29
C ARG A 57 5.81 -15.82 6.00
N SER A 58 5.13 -15.29 7.01
CA SER A 58 3.78 -14.75 6.88
C SER A 58 3.75 -13.48 6.02
N MET A 59 4.81 -12.66 6.08
CA MET A 59 4.94 -11.45 5.27
C MET A 59 5.11 -11.73 3.78
N VAL A 60 5.71 -12.85 3.36
CA VAL A 60 5.89 -13.16 1.93
C VAL A 60 4.54 -13.23 1.18
N GLY A 61 3.55 -13.89 1.78
CA GLY A 61 2.21 -13.97 1.21
C GLY A 61 1.52 -12.61 1.16
N PHE A 62 1.60 -11.87 2.28
CA PHE A 62 1.04 -10.52 2.36
C PHE A 62 1.64 -9.58 1.33
N GLU A 63 2.98 -9.53 1.20
CA GLU A 63 3.67 -8.67 0.24
C GLU A 63 3.25 -8.94 -1.21
N ARG A 64 3.05 -10.20 -1.58
CA ARG A 64 2.59 -10.55 -2.93
C ARG A 64 1.21 -9.97 -3.22
N THR A 65 0.28 -10.11 -2.28
CA THR A 65 -1.08 -9.55 -2.42
C THR A 65 -1.09 -8.04 -2.34
N LEU A 66 -0.27 -7.44 -1.48
CA LEU A 66 -0.12 -6.00 -1.34
C LEU A 66 0.39 -5.37 -2.63
N ARG A 67 1.44 -5.93 -3.24
CA ARG A 67 1.97 -5.45 -4.53
C ARG A 67 0.90 -5.49 -5.62
N ALA A 68 0.14 -6.59 -5.73
CA ALA A 68 -0.93 -6.70 -6.72
C ALA A 68 -2.02 -5.61 -6.52
N ARG A 69 -2.42 -5.37 -5.26
CA ARG A 69 -3.42 -4.33 -4.92
C ARG A 69 -2.90 -2.92 -5.19
N LEU A 70 -1.64 -2.64 -4.87
CA LEU A 70 -1.04 -1.33 -5.12
C LEU A 70 -0.82 -1.06 -6.62
N VAL A 71 -0.46 -2.09 -7.39
CA VAL A 71 -0.41 -1.97 -8.86
C VAL A 71 -1.80 -1.66 -9.40
N ALA A 72 -2.84 -2.37 -8.96
CA ALA A 72 -4.21 -2.05 -9.34
C ALA A 72 -4.60 -0.61 -8.95
N LEU A 73 -4.20 -0.15 -7.77
CA LEU A 73 -4.43 1.23 -7.31
C LEU A 73 -3.81 2.25 -8.30
N VAL A 74 -2.58 2.04 -8.74
CA VAL A 74 -1.89 2.92 -9.70
C VAL A 74 -2.62 3.01 -11.04
N PHE A 75 -3.40 2.01 -11.46
CA PHE A 75 -4.21 2.10 -12.68
C PHE A 75 -5.62 2.71 -12.45
N VAL A 76 -6.20 2.46 -11.29
CA VAL A 76 -7.56 2.94 -10.95
C VAL A 76 -7.55 4.44 -10.62
N LEU A 77 -6.59 4.90 -9.82
CA LEU A 77 -6.49 6.30 -9.36
C LEU A 77 -6.43 7.33 -10.51
N PRO A 78 -5.60 7.17 -11.55
CA PRO A 78 -5.54 8.14 -12.65
C PRO A 78 -6.82 8.11 -13.50
N THR A 79 -7.44 6.94 -13.64
CA THR A 79 -8.70 6.78 -14.37
C THR A 79 -9.83 7.51 -13.65
N VAL A 80 -9.92 7.36 -12.32
CA VAL A 80 -10.87 8.10 -11.48
C VAL A 80 -10.61 9.59 -11.54
N ALA A 81 -9.36 10.03 -11.45
CA ALA A 81 -9.01 11.45 -11.56
C ALA A 81 -9.46 12.05 -12.90
N LEU A 82 -9.23 11.33 -14.01
CA LEU A 82 -9.69 11.75 -15.34
C LEU A 82 -11.22 11.85 -15.41
N MET A 83 -11.94 10.84 -14.91
CA MET A 83 -13.41 10.85 -14.87
C MET A 83 -13.95 12.04 -14.08
N VAL A 84 -13.35 12.33 -12.92
CA VAL A 84 -13.71 13.48 -12.08
C VAL A 84 -13.48 14.81 -12.83
N ILE A 85 -12.31 14.97 -13.47
CA ILE A 85 -12.01 16.17 -14.26
C ILE A 85 -13.03 16.35 -15.39
N ILE A 86 -13.32 15.29 -16.16
CA ILE A 86 -14.31 15.33 -17.25
C ILE A 86 -15.69 15.72 -16.72
N TYR A 87 -16.13 15.12 -15.61
CA TYR A 87 -17.42 15.42 -14.99
C TYR A 87 -17.52 16.91 -14.63
N PHE A 88 -16.53 17.46 -13.91
CA PHE A 88 -16.54 18.87 -13.52
C PHE A 88 -16.47 19.84 -14.72
N VAL A 89 -15.65 19.53 -15.72
CA VAL A 89 -15.53 20.36 -16.93
C VAL A 89 -16.82 20.33 -17.76
N ASN A 90 -17.47 19.17 -17.87
CA ASN A 90 -18.70 19.02 -18.65
C ASN A 90 -19.93 19.56 -17.93
N TYR A 91 -19.98 19.46 -16.60
CA TYR A 91 -21.12 19.94 -15.79
C TYR A 91 -21.20 21.47 -15.69
N HIS A 92 -20.12 22.20 -15.98
CA HIS A 92 -20.09 23.67 -16.05
C HIS A 92 -20.35 24.23 -17.46
N ARG A 93 -20.72 23.39 -18.43
CA ARG A 93 -21.30 23.79 -19.71
C ARG A 93 -22.79 23.49 -19.74
#